data_AF-A0AAV0WQC0-F1
#
_entry.id   AF-A0AAV0WQC0-F1
#
_cell.length_a   1.000
_cell.length_b   1.000
_cell.length_c   1.000
_cell.angle_alpha   90.00
_cell.angle_beta   90.00
_cell.angle_gamma   90.00
#
_symmetry.space_group_name_H-M   'P 1'
#
loop_
_entity.id
_entity.type
_entity.pdbx_description
1 polymer ?
#
loop_
_entity_poly.entity_id
_entity_poly.type
_entity_poly.pdbx_seq_one_letter_code
_entity_poly.pdbx_strand_id
1 'polypeptide(L)'
;MSKVDNPGTPTEGYYYLPPHAVVKESSTTPKMRVVFDGSAKSTTGKSLNDTLAPSPTTQPELFDILLHASCEAIKLLSQQM
;
A
#
# COMPACT_ATOMS: atom_id res chain seq x y z
N MET A 1 -0.04 16.78 -0.44
CA MET A 1 -0.73 16.85 0.87
C MET A 1 -0.92 18.32 1.25
N SER A 2 -2.10 18.76 1.68
CA SER A 2 -2.34 20.17 2.08
C SER A 2 -2.40 20.30 3.60
N LYS A 3 -1.70 21.30 4.14
CA LYS A 3 -1.83 21.68 5.56
C LYS A 3 -3.17 22.37 5.76
N VAL A 4 -3.87 22.02 6.82
CA VAL A 4 -5.08 22.71 7.26
C VAL A 4 -4.86 23.24 8.66
N ASP A 5 -5.24 24.49 8.88
CA ASP A 5 -5.23 25.11 10.19
C ASP A 5 -6.57 24.81 10.87
N ASN A 6 -6.53 24.17 12.03
CA ASN A 6 -7.72 23.86 12.82
C ASN A 6 -7.72 24.76 14.07
N PRO A 7 -8.78 25.54 14.34
CA PRO A 7 -8.76 26.52 15.44
C PRO A 7 -8.83 25.89 16.85
N GLY A 8 -9.00 24.56 16.96
CA GLY A 8 -9.19 23.88 18.25
C GLY A 8 -7.91 23.50 19.02
N THR A 9 -6.77 23.38 18.34
CA THR A 9 -5.49 22.95 18.95
C THR A 9 -4.30 23.55 18.19
N PRO A 10 -3.56 24.52 18.77
CA PRO A 10 -2.45 25.18 18.07
C PRO A 10 -1.19 24.33 17.90
N THR A 11 -1.12 23.14 18.52
CA THR A 11 0.08 22.31 18.58
C THR A 11 0.15 21.16 17.57
N GLU A 12 -0.97 20.78 16.94
CA GLU A 12 -0.98 19.66 15.97
C GLU A 12 -1.24 20.17 14.55
N GLY A 13 -0.31 19.89 13.63
CA GLY A 13 -0.48 20.20 12.22
C GLY A 13 -1.40 19.18 11.56
N TYR A 14 -2.55 19.62 11.03
CA TYR A 14 -3.46 18.76 10.29
C TYR A 14 -3.09 18.74 8.81
N TYR A 15 -3.12 17.55 8.21
CA TYR A 15 -2.79 17.34 6.80
C TYR A 15 -3.88 16.51 6.13
N TYR A 16 -4.32 16.92 4.94
CA TYR A 16 -5.28 16.18 4.12
C TYR A 16 -4.61 15.53 2.91
N LEU A 17 -5.05 14.30 2.63
CA LEU A 17 -4.76 13.57 1.39
C LEU A 17 -5.97 13.65 0.46
N PRO A 18 -5.84 14.28 -0.71
CA PRO A 18 -6.93 14.29 -1.70
C PRO A 18 -7.29 12.86 -2.14
N PRO A 19 -8.58 12.48 -2.15
CA PRO A 19 -9.01 11.20 -2.69
C PRO A 19 -8.94 11.21 -4.22
N HIS A 20 -8.39 10.16 -4.81
CA HIS A 20 -8.38 9.92 -6.25
C HIS A 20 -9.24 8.70 -6.58
N ALA A 21 -10.23 8.88 -7.46
CA ALA A 21 -11.12 7.81 -7.90
C ALA A 21 -10.49 7.03 -9.05
N VAL A 22 -10.32 5.72 -8.87
CA VAL A 22 -9.86 4.80 -9.90
C VAL A 22 -10.99 3.87 -10.31
N VAL A 23 -11.34 3.89 -11.59
CA VAL A 23 -12.36 3.01 -12.18
C VAL A 23 -11.66 1.97 -13.05
N LYS A 24 -11.94 0.69 -12.79
CA LYS A 24 -11.46 -0.39 -13.67
C LYS A 24 -12.51 -0.69 -14.73
N GLU A 25 -12.28 -0.19 -15.93
CA GLU A 25 -13.19 -0.32 -17.08
C GLU A 25 -13.26 -1.73 -17.65
N SER A 26 -12.24 -2.56 -17.42
CA SER A 26 -12.14 -3.93 -17.98
C SER A 26 -13.05 -4.97 -17.29
N SER A 27 -14.04 -4.54 -16.52
CA SER A 27 -14.85 -5.39 -15.65
C SER A 27 -16.31 -5.36 -16.10
N THR A 28 -16.96 -6.52 -16.19
CA THR A 28 -18.40 -6.63 -16.51
C THR A 28 -19.28 -5.78 -15.58
N THR A 29 -18.80 -5.51 -14.36
CA THR A 29 -19.34 -4.47 -13.46
C THR A 29 -18.21 -3.52 -13.05
N PRO A 30 -18.18 -2.25 -13.49
CA PRO A 30 -17.12 -1.32 -13.14
C PRO A 30 -17.15 -1.05 -11.64
N LYS A 31 -16.12 -1.49 -10.92
CA LYS A 31 -15.93 -1.20 -9.49
C LYS A 31 -15.02 0.01 -9.34
N MET A 32 -15.51 1.04 -8.67
CA MET A 32 -14.74 2.23 -8.30
C MET A 32 -13.95 1.97 -7.02
N ARG A 33 -12.69 2.41 -6.98
CA ARG A 33 -11.82 2.36 -5.80
C ARG A 33 -11.32 3.78 -5.50
N VAL A 34 -11.29 4.15 -4.23
CA VAL A 34 -10.67 5.40 -3.80
C VAL A 34 -9.22 5.11 -3.41
N VAL A 35 -8.28 5.86 -4.00
CA VAL A 35 -6.85 5.78 -3.72
C VAL A 35 -6.39 7.14 -3.17
N PHE A 36 -5.55 7.11 -2.13
CA PHE A 36 -4.93 8.31 -1.58
C PHE A 36 -3.44 8.31 -1.97
N ASP A 37 -2.96 9.42 -2.53
CA ASP A 37 -1.56 9.56 -2.90
C ASP A 37 -0.69 9.95 -1.69
N GLY A 38 -0.11 8.95 -1.03
CA GLY A 38 0.81 9.13 0.10
C GLY A 38 2.19 9.70 -0.27
N SER A 39 2.53 9.77 -1.57
CA SER A 39 3.79 10.32 -2.06
C SER A 39 3.74 11.82 -2.30
N ALA A 40 2.54 12.41 -2.36
CA ALA A 40 2.34 13.83 -2.58
C ALA A 40 2.97 14.67 -1.45
N LYS A 41 4.03 15.41 -1.78
CA LYS A 41 4.74 16.27 -0.82
C LYS A 41 3.82 17.35 -0.25
N SER A 42 4.07 17.71 1.01
CA SER A 42 3.47 18.87 1.70
C SER A 42 4.27 20.14 1.43
N THR A 43 3.80 21.29 1.94
CA THR A 43 4.55 22.55 1.96
C THR A 43 5.90 22.45 2.67
N THR A 44 6.08 21.44 3.52
CA THR A 44 7.36 21.10 4.19
C THR A 44 8.31 20.27 3.32
N GLY A 45 7.91 19.87 2.11
CA GLY A 45 8.72 19.06 1.19
C GLY A 45 8.77 17.56 1.52
N LYS A 46 8.16 17.12 2.63
CA LYS A 46 8.04 15.70 3.02
C LYS A 46 6.71 15.09 2.55
N SER A 47 6.71 13.81 2.23
CA SER A 47 5.50 13.01 1.96
C SER A 47 5.05 12.23 3.20
N LEU A 48 3.86 11.61 3.15
CA LEU A 48 3.41 10.73 4.22
C LEU A 48 4.34 9.52 4.35
N ASN A 49 4.76 8.95 3.21
CA ASN A 49 5.64 7.78 3.17
C ASN A 49 7.02 8.06 3.81
N ASP A 50 7.52 9.30 3.74
CA ASP A 50 8.79 9.69 4.38
C ASP A 50 8.68 9.85 5.90
N THR A 51 7.46 10.03 6.41
CA THR A 51 7.19 10.38 7.81
C THR A 51 6.79 9.14 8.63
N LEU A 52 6.20 8.14 7.98
CA LEU A 52 5.84 6.88 8.62
C LEU A 52 7.07 5.99 8.78
N ALA A 53 7.21 5.37 9.96
CA ALA A 53 8.23 4.35 10.15
C ALA A 53 7.91 3.13 9.27
N PRO A 54 8.91 2.55 8.58
CA PRO A 54 8.70 1.32 7.83
C PRO A 54 8.26 0.22 8.78
N SER A 55 7.28 -0.57 8.36
CA SER A 55 6.91 -1.77 9.10
C SER A 55 8.02 -2.83 8.96
N PRO A 56 8.22 -3.69 9.96
CA PRO A 56 9.12 -4.82 9.82
C PRO A 56 8.69 -5.72 8.65
N THR A 57 9.66 -6.23 7.89
CA THR A 57 9.40 -7.15 6.79
C THR A 57 8.94 -8.49 7.35
N THR A 58 7.64 -8.74 7.30
CA THR A 58 7.03 -10.02 7.72
C THR A 58 7.02 -11.06 6.60
N GLN A 59 7.23 -10.64 5.35
CA GLN A 59 7.18 -11.52 4.19
C GLN A 59 8.51 -12.28 4.05
N PRO A 60 8.47 -13.60 3.80
CA PRO A 60 9.67 -14.36 3.48
C PRO A 60 10.27 -13.85 2.16
N GLU A 61 11.57 -14.08 1.98
CA GLU A 61 12.25 -13.67 0.76
C GLU A 61 11.60 -14.31 -0.46
N LEU A 62 11.61 -13.60 -1.59
CA LEU A 62 11.00 -14.09 -2.83
C LEU A 62 11.53 -15.48 -3.21
N PHE A 63 12.81 -15.72 -2.96
CA PHE A 63 13.44 -17.02 -3.19
C PHE A 63 12.78 -18.14 -2.38
N ASP A 64 12.49 -17.91 -1.10
CA ASP A 64 11.83 -18.89 -0.23
C ASP A 64 10.40 -19.19 -0.71
N ILE A 65 9.68 -18.15 -1.14
CA ILE A 65 8.33 -18.28 -1.72
C ILE A 65 8.38 -19.16 -2.99
N LEU A 66 9.31 -18.87 -3.89
CA LEU A 66 9.46 -19.61 -5.16
C LEU A 66 9.88 -21.06 -4.92
N LEU A 67 10.81 -21.29 -3.98
CA LEU A 67 11.25 -22.62 -3.61
C LEU A 67 10.09 -23.45 -3.03
N HIS A 68 9.30 -22.86 -2.13
CA HIS A 68 8.14 -23.52 -1.54
C HIS A 68 7.09 -23.88 -2.60
N ALA A 69 6.70 -22.91 -3.43
CA ALA A 69 5.72 -23.11 -4.49
C ALA A 69 6.17 -24.17 -5.52
N SER A 70 7.46 -24.20 -5.85
CA SER A 70 8.02 -25.20 -6.76
C SER A 70 8.04 -26.60 -6.14
N CYS A 71 8.30 -26.68 -4.83
CA CYS A 71 8.35 -27.95 -4.10
C CYS A 71 6.95 -28.58 -3.92
N GLU A 72 5.88 -27.78 -3.86
CA GLU A 72 4.50 -28.30 -3.85
C GLU A 72 4.16 -29.14 -5.07
N ALA A 73 4.62 -28.73 -6.27
CA ALA A 73 4.45 -29.54 -7.48
C ALA A 73 5.20 -30.88 -7.42
N ILE A 74 6.37 -30.91 -6.77
CA ILE A 74 7.18 -32.13 -6.62
C ILE A 74 6.57 -33.09 -5.58
N LYS A 75 6.03 -32.56 -4.48
CA LYS A 75 5.34 -33.36 -3.44
C LYS A 75 4.12 -34.10 -3.99
N LEU A 76 3.37 -33.48 -4.90
CA LEU A 76 2.21 -34.12 -5.54
C LEU A 76 2.62 -35.24 -6.50
N LEU A 77 3.74 -35.09 -7.21
CA LEU A 77 4.27 -36.13 -8.10
C LEU A 77 4.87 -37.32 -7.33
N SER A 78 5.43 -37.10 -6.13
CA SER A 78 5.98 -38.19 -5.32
C SER A 78 4.93 -39.02 -4.57
N GLN A 79 3.72 -38.52 -4.36
CA GLN A 79 2.60 -39.28 -3.75
C GLN A 79 1.87 -40.19 -4.74
N GLN A 80 2.23 -40.14 -6.03
CA GLN A 80 1.66 -40.97 -7.08
C GLN A 80 2.64 -42.06 -7.57
N MET A 81 3.79 -42.22 -6.90
CA MET A 81 4.72 -43.33 -7.08
C MET A 81 4.68 -44.28 -5.88
#